data_AF-A0AAI8M9A5-F1
#
_entry.id   AF-A0AAI8M9A5-F1
#
_cell.length_a   1.000
_cell.length_b   1.000
_cell.length_c   1.000
_cell.angle_alpha   90.00
_cell.angle_beta   90.00
_cell.angle_gamma   90.00
#
_symmetry.space_group_name_H-M   'P 1'
#
loop_
_entity.id
_entity.type
_entity.pdbx_description
1 polymer ?
#
loop_
_entity_poly.entity_id
_entity_poly.type
_entity_poly.pdbx_seq_one_letter_code
_entity_poly.pdbx_strand_id
1 'polypeptide(L)'
;MILAPGRVPRKGTHGAGFERYDPKQFDTLPLHIWNAKKRLFSSKVVHLGKAPIEKRWTSKTITPAISRATRRRCLGEGRNMGIRLRANQVVVDVDPRNGGDKTFLTFCADFGLDPSEWPCVITGSGGWHFYLLLPDGAAVQEMVDGYEDGLEFKSLGRQVVAAGSRHPNGRLYRWSREHPDIRDGVPMAPRRLLSTIRRTRGLNSTGAGGQFTVEQLERALSRLDATDFRDEGNWRQLMFACHHATDGDGEYAFVAWSASDPQFAGDSASVISRWRSCSNKALSITYRTLNRILREHDAEDAQVAGSVNFDDFPDDEGGIDAGDDTTFNIGQDQIDDPTWRLDNA
;
A
#
# COMPACT_ATOMS: atom_id res chain seq x y z
N MET A 1 -5.89 -24.01 -3.13
CA MET A 1 -7.19 -24.63 -2.81
C MET A 1 -7.86 -23.86 -1.66
N ILE A 2 -9.04 -23.26 -1.89
CA ILE A 2 -9.81 -22.59 -0.82
C ILE A 2 -10.50 -23.70 -0.02
N LEU A 3 -10.30 -23.72 1.30
CA LEU A 3 -10.99 -24.70 2.15
C LEU A 3 -12.46 -24.29 2.24
N ALA A 4 -13.38 -25.25 2.10
CA ALA A 4 -14.82 -24.99 2.15
C ALA A 4 -15.16 -24.22 3.45
N PRO A 5 -15.96 -23.14 3.38
CA PRO A 5 -16.33 -22.41 4.59
C PRO A 5 -17.13 -23.30 5.53
N GLY A 6 -16.79 -23.29 6.82
CA GLY A 6 -17.57 -23.96 7.85
C GLY A 6 -18.98 -23.36 7.95
N ARG A 7 -19.94 -24.19 8.38
CA ARG A 7 -21.38 -23.92 8.50
C ARG A 7 -21.73 -22.48 8.92
N VAL A 8 -22.73 -21.89 8.25
CA VAL A 8 -23.30 -20.56 8.51
C VAL A 8 -23.72 -20.44 9.99
N PRO A 9 -23.36 -19.37 10.73
CA PRO A 9 -23.77 -19.19 12.12
C PRO A 9 -25.30 -19.11 12.28
N ARG A 10 -25.82 -19.63 13.39
CA ARG A 10 -27.24 -19.49 13.78
C ARG A 10 -27.62 -18.00 13.94
N LYS A 11 -28.88 -17.69 13.61
CA LYS A 11 -29.52 -16.36 13.62
C LYS A 11 -29.27 -15.57 14.91
N GLY A 12 -28.97 -14.28 14.77
CA GLY A 12 -29.26 -13.28 15.80
C GLY A 12 -28.52 -11.94 15.67
N THR A 13 -27.23 -11.95 15.36
CA THR A 13 -26.38 -10.73 15.49
C THR A 13 -25.48 -10.41 14.30
N HIS A 14 -25.26 -11.35 13.37
CA HIS A 14 -24.49 -11.06 12.15
C HIS A 14 -25.26 -10.11 11.25
N GLY A 15 -24.57 -9.07 10.78
CA GLY A 15 -25.13 -7.99 9.97
C GLY A 15 -25.90 -6.93 10.75
N ALA A 16 -26.12 -7.10 12.06
CA ALA A 16 -26.69 -6.06 12.91
C ALA A 16 -25.71 -4.88 12.98
N GLY A 17 -26.03 -3.78 12.31
CA GLY A 17 -25.17 -2.61 12.13
C GLY A 17 -24.90 -2.24 10.68
N PHE A 18 -25.13 -3.16 9.71
CA PHE A 18 -25.00 -2.84 8.28
C PHE A 18 -25.98 -1.76 7.85
N GLU A 19 -27.16 -1.72 8.47
CA GLU A 19 -28.23 -0.78 8.16
C GLU A 19 -27.85 0.68 8.40
N ARG A 20 -26.90 0.94 9.31
CA ARG A 20 -26.49 2.30 9.69
C ARG A 20 -25.65 3.02 8.64
N TYR A 21 -24.99 2.29 7.75
CA TYR A 21 -24.22 2.89 6.66
C TYR A 21 -25.17 3.38 5.54
N ASP A 22 -25.36 4.67 5.32
CA ASP A 22 -26.15 5.15 4.17
C ASP A 22 -25.47 4.76 2.83
N PRO A 23 -26.11 3.99 1.93
CA PRO A 23 -25.56 3.66 0.61
C PRO A 23 -25.22 4.87 -0.27
N LYS A 24 -25.75 6.07 0.03
CA LYS A 24 -25.36 7.30 -0.65
C LYS A 24 -23.99 7.81 -0.18
N GLN A 25 -23.63 7.55 1.07
CA GLN A 25 -22.39 8.04 1.70
C GLN A 25 -21.28 6.98 1.74
N PHE A 26 -21.63 5.69 1.82
CA PHE A 26 -20.67 4.60 2.01
C PHE A 26 -20.70 3.59 0.87
N ASP A 27 -19.52 3.34 0.31
CA ASP A 27 -19.30 2.30 -0.69
C ASP A 27 -19.07 0.96 0.00
N THR A 28 -19.95 -0.02 -0.25
CA THR A 28 -19.84 -1.33 0.42
C THR A 28 -19.29 -2.41 -0.52
N LEU A 29 -18.40 -3.25 0.02
CA LEU A 29 -17.79 -4.38 -0.66
C LEU A 29 -18.18 -5.71 -0.01
N PRO A 30 -18.47 -6.77 -0.79
CA PRO A 30 -18.64 -8.10 -0.21
C PRO A 30 -17.27 -8.68 0.15
N LEU A 31 -17.10 -9.05 1.42
CA LEU A 31 -15.91 -9.75 1.91
C LEU A 31 -16.18 -11.24 2.03
N HIS A 32 -15.13 -12.04 2.26
CA HIS A 32 -15.34 -13.45 2.56
C HIS A 32 -16.09 -13.67 3.89
N ILE A 33 -16.63 -14.88 4.07
CA ILE A 33 -17.17 -15.32 5.37
C ILE A 33 -16.03 -15.28 6.40
N TRP A 34 -16.33 -14.89 7.64
CA TRP A 34 -15.34 -14.59 8.69
C TRP A 34 -14.29 -15.68 8.94
N ASN A 35 -14.67 -16.96 8.80
CA ASN A 35 -13.83 -18.13 9.02
C ASN A 35 -13.20 -18.69 7.73
N ALA A 36 -13.38 -18.03 6.59
CA ALA A 36 -12.79 -18.46 5.33
C ALA A 36 -11.26 -18.45 5.44
N LYS A 37 -10.66 -19.55 4.98
CA LYS A 37 -9.21 -19.78 5.03
C LYS A 37 -8.70 -20.22 3.66
N LYS A 38 -7.50 -19.79 3.31
CA LYS A 38 -6.77 -20.26 2.13
C LYS A 38 -5.41 -20.78 2.57
N ARG A 39 -5.04 -21.95 2.08
CA ARG A 39 -3.67 -22.48 2.22
C ARG A 39 -2.83 -21.99 1.04
N LEU A 40 -1.69 -21.39 1.35
CA LEU A 40 -0.69 -21.01 0.36
C LEU A 40 0.19 -22.20 -0.01
N PHE A 41 0.95 -22.08 -1.10
CA PHE A 41 1.95 -23.09 -1.50
C PHE A 41 3.01 -23.30 -0.42
N SER A 42 3.29 -22.26 0.38
CA SER A 42 4.18 -22.33 1.55
C SER A 42 3.58 -23.04 2.78
N SER A 43 2.48 -23.78 2.63
CA SER A 43 1.66 -24.39 3.71
C SER A 43 1.04 -23.42 4.72
N LYS A 44 1.40 -22.13 4.70
CA LYS A 44 0.82 -21.06 5.52
C LYS A 44 -0.69 -20.92 5.26
N VAL A 45 -1.46 -20.86 6.34
CA VAL A 45 -2.91 -20.63 6.28
C VAL A 45 -3.19 -19.14 6.49
N VAL A 46 -3.89 -18.53 5.54
CA VAL A 46 -4.31 -17.12 5.58
C VAL A 46 -5.81 -17.04 5.84
N HIS A 47 -6.20 -16.17 6.78
CA HIS A 47 -7.60 -15.87 7.04
C HIS A 47 -8.11 -14.84 6.04
N LEU A 48 -9.17 -15.18 5.31
CA LEU A 48 -9.72 -14.35 4.24
C LEU A 48 -10.90 -13.50 4.68
N GLY A 49 -11.44 -13.70 5.89
CA GLY A 49 -12.70 -13.06 6.32
C GLY A 49 -12.72 -11.52 6.30
N LYS A 50 -11.55 -10.87 6.22
CA LYS A 50 -11.43 -9.40 6.09
C LYS A 50 -11.11 -8.94 4.67
N ALA A 51 -10.88 -9.86 3.73
CA ALA A 51 -10.49 -9.57 2.36
C ALA A 51 -11.73 -9.45 1.44
N PRO A 52 -11.75 -8.49 0.49
CA PRO A 52 -12.76 -8.43 -0.55
C PRO A 52 -12.72 -9.67 -1.44
N ILE A 53 -13.90 -10.16 -1.84
CA ILE A 53 -14.02 -11.31 -2.75
C ILE A 53 -13.56 -10.95 -4.16
N GLU A 54 -13.80 -9.69 -4.55
CA GLU A 54 -13.57 -9.21 -5.89
C GLU A 54 -12.13 -8.71 -6.06
N LYS A 55 -11.52 -9.04 -7.19
CA LYS A 55 -10.24 -8.46 -7.61
C LYS A 55 -10.45 -7.00 -8.03
N ARG A 56 -9.40 -6.18 -7.95
CA ARG A 56 -9.41 -4.76 -8.36
C ARG A 56 -10.57 -3.96 -7.72
N TRP A 57 -10.92 -4.32 -6.49
CA TRP A 57 -12.00 -3.66 -5.74
C TRP A 57 -11.74 -2.17 -5.47
N THR A 58 -10.46 -1.76 -5.46
CA THR A 58 -10.05 -0.37 -5.24
C THR A 58 -10.53 0.56 -6.35
N SER A 59 -10.48 0.13 -7.62
CA SER A 59 -10.88 0.93 -8.78
C SER A 59 -12.31 0.71 -9.26
N LYS A 60 -13.10 -0.10 -8.56
CA LYS A 60 -14.47 -0.44 -8.98
C LYS A 60 -15.42 0.76 -8.87
N THR A 61 -16.27 1.00 -9.87
CA THR A 61 -17.38 1.95 -9.70
C THR A 61 -18.44 1.34 -8.77
N ILE A 62 -18.70 1.99 -7.62
CA ILE A 62 -19.69 1.55 -6.64
C ILE A 62 -20.77 2.62 -6.53
N THR A 63 -21.99 2.28 -6.94
CA THR A 63 -23.16 3.15 -6.84
C THR A 63 -23.97 2.80 -5.59
N PRO A 64 -24.88 3.68 -5.14
CA PRO A 64 -25.79 3.35 -4.04
C PRO A 64 -26.62 2.08 -4.28
N ALA A 65 -26.98 1.80 -5.54
CA ALA A 65 -27.68 0.57 -5.91
C ALA A 65 -26.80 -0.68 -5.72
N ILE A 66 -25.53 -0.60 -6.10
CA ILE A 66 -24.53 -1.66 -5.85
C ILE A 66 -24.36 -1.85 -4.34
N SER A 67 -24.21 -0.77 -3.55
CA SER A 67 -24.08 -0.89 -2.10
C SER A 67 -25.29 -1.58 -1.43
N ARG A 68 -26.52 -1.26 -1.87
CA ARG A 68 -27.73 -1.98 -1.40
C ARG A 68 -27.73 -3.45 -1.79
N ALA A 69 -27.30 -3.78 -3.00
CA ALA A 69 -27.17 -5.17 -3.45
C ALA A 69 -26.11 -5.93 -2.66
N THR A 70 -24.95 -5.32 -2.42
CA THR A 70 -23.87 -5.86 -1.58
C THR A 70 -24.36 -6.15 -0.17
N ARG A 71 -25.09 -5.22 0.47
CA ARG A 71 -25.68 -5.47 1.80
C ARG A 71 -26.60 -6.68 1.81
N ARG A 72 -27.55 -6.75 0.87
CA ARG A 72 -28.49 -7.88 0.74
C ARG A 72 -27.75 -9.19 0.58
N ARG A 73 -26.71 -9.21 -0.25
CA ARG A 73 -25.83 -10.36 -0.45
C ARG A 73 -25.10 -10.77 0.83
N CYS A 74 -24.52 -9.82 1.56
CA CYS A 74 -23.78 -10.11 2.78
C CYS A 74 -24.68 -10.69 3.87
N LEU A 75 -25.92 -10.18 3.99
CA LEU A 75 -26.93 -10.70 4.91
C LEU A 75 -27.39 -12.11 4.50
N GLY A 76 -27.75 -12.31 3.22
CA GLY A 76 -28.26 -13.59 2.72
C GLY A 76 -27.22 -14.71 2.75
N GLU A 77 -25.95 -14.39 2.51
CA GLU A 77 -24.86 -15.37 2.45
C GLU A 77 -24.03 -15.45 3.76
N GLY A 78 -24.39 -14.69 4.81
CA GLY A 78 -23.63 -14.67 6.07
C GLY A 78 -22.19 -14.19 5.92
N ARG A 79 -21.94 -13.28 4.98
CA ARG A 79 -20.61 -12.73 4.68
C ARG A 79 -20.33 -11.46 5.46
N ASN A 80 -19.05 -11.16 5.64
CA ASN A 80 -18.64 -9.85 6.09
C ASN A 80 -18.83 -8.80 4.99
N MET A 81 -19.01 -7.56 5.41
CA MET A 81 -19.12 -6.40 4.54
C MET A 81 -17.95 -5.45 4.83
N GLY A 82 -17.33 -4.94 3.79
CA GLY A 82 -16.29 -3.92 3.87
C GLY A 82 -16.86 -2.56 3.49
N ILE A 83 -16.29 -1.50 4.03
CA ILE A 83 -16.52 -0.11 3.64
C ILE A 83 -15.27 0.36 2.90
N ARG A 84 -15.40 0.61 1.60
CA ARG A 84 -14.33 1.25 0.83
C ARG A 84 -14.37 2.74 1.09
N LEU A 85 -13.22 3.30 1.45
CA LEU A 85 -13.13 4.71 1.79
C LEU A 85 -13.06 5.56 0.51
N ARG A 86 -13.94 6.56 0.45
CA ARG A 86 -13.92 7.60 -0.59
C ARG A 86 -12.81 8.62 -0.32
N ALA A 87 -12.54 9.48 -1.30
CA ALA A 87 -11.49 10.50 -1.18
C ALA A 87 -11.70 11.47 -0.02
N ASN A 88 -12.96 11.72 0.35
CA ASN A 88 -13.34 12.62 1.43
C ASN A 88 -13.56 11.89 2.78
N GLN A 89 -13.02 10.69 2.95
CA GLN A 89 -13.23 9.88 4.16
C GLN A 89 -11.89 9.41 4.73
N VAL A 90 -11.79 9.46 6.06
CA VAL A 90 -10.71 8.84 6.82
C VAL A 90 -11.29 8.02 7.95
N VAL A 91 -10.65 6.89 8.23
CA VAL A 91 -10.90 6.09 9.43
C VAL A 91 -9.63 6.04 10.26
N VAL A 92 -9.72 6.47 11.51
CA VAL A 92 -8.67 6.25 12.51
C VAL A 92 -8.84 4.83 13.04
N ASP A 93 -7.96 3.92 12.65
CA ASP A 93 -7.94 2.53 13.10
C ASP A 93 -6.91 2.37 14.21
N VAL A 94 -7.39 1.89 15.35
CA VAL A 94 -6.62 1.70 16.56
C VAL A 94 -6.59 0.21 16.88
N ASP A 95 -5.40 -0.41 16.86
CA ASP A 95 -5.17 -1.82 17.19
C ASP A 95 -4.40 -1.97 18.52
N PRO A 96 -5.09 -2.20 19.65
CA PRO A 96 -4.47 -2.36 20.97
C PRO A 96 -3.45 -3.51 21.03
N ARG A 97 -3.53 -4.48 20.11
CA ARG A 97 -2.58 -5.61 20.07
C ARG A 97 -1.16 -5.15 19.72
N ASN A 98 -1.05 -3.99 19.09
CA ASN A 98 0.20 -3.36 18.68
C ASN A 98 0.46 -2.05 19.47
N GLY A 99 -0.17 -1.87 20.65
CA GLY A 99 0.01 -0.66 21.47
C GLY A 99 -0.87 0.54 21.08
N GLY A 100 -1.75 0.37 20.08
CA GLY A 100 -2.56 1.46 19.53
C GLY A 100 -3.44 2.20 20.54
N ASP A 101 -3.92 1.52 21.58
CA ASP A 101 -4.71 2.15 22.64
C ASP A 101 -3.93 3.25 23.37
N LYS A 102 -2.69 2.97 23.75
CA LYS A 102 -1.81 3.96 24.40
C LYS A 102 -1.39 5.05 23.43
N THR A 103 -0.95 4.66 22.23
CA THR A 103 -0.53 5.59 21.17
C THR A 103 -1.64 6.56 20.81
N PHE A 104 -2.88 6.07 20.67
CA PHE A 104 -4.04 6.90 20.35
C PHE A 104 -4.39 7.87 21.48
N LEU A 105 -4.33 7.43 22.75
CA LEU A 105 -4.55 8.32 23.89
C LEU A 105 -3.52 9.45 23.95
N THR A 106 -2.23 9.12 23.78
CA THR A 106 -1.15 10.11 23.72
C THR A 106 -1.35 11.07 22.54
N PHE A 107 -1.64 10.54 21.35
CA PHE A 107 -1.92 11.35 20.16
C PHE A 107 -3.10 12.31 20.38
N CYS A 108 -4.19 11.85 20.99
CA CYS A 108 -5.32 12.71 21.32
C CYS A 108 -4.94 13.80 22.32
N ALA A 109 -4.14 13.48 23.35
CA ALA A 109 -3.68 14.46 24.33
C ALA A 109 -2.78 15.52 23.69
N ASP A 110 -1.77 15.10 22.92
CA ASP A 110 -0.76 15.97 22.33
C ASP A 110 -1.37 16.96 21.32
N PHE A 111 -2.38 16.51 20.57
CA PHE A 111 -3.07 17.35 19.58
C PHE A 111 -4.40 17.94 20.06
N GLY A 112 -4.79 17.71 21.32
CA GLY A 112 -6.04 18.21 21.90
C GLY A 112 -7.28 17.76 21.11
N LEU A 113 -7.35 16.47 20.82
CA LEU A 113 -8.45 15.84 20.08
C LEU A 113 -9.42 15.17 21.05
N ASP A 114 -10.71 15.35 20.79
CA ASP A 114 -11.78 14.66 21.51
C ASP A 114 -12.46 13.64 20.58
N PRO A 115 -12.15 12.34 20.72
CA PRO A 115 -12.73 11.30 19.89
C PRO A 115 -14.14 10.87 20.36
N SER A 116 -14.63 11.35 21.51
CA SER A 116 -15.97 11.01 22.01
C SER A 116 -17.08 11.44 21.03
N GLU A 117 -16.84 12.52 20.29
CA GLU A 117 -17.73 13.08 19.28
C GLU A 117 -17.67 12.35 17.92
N TRP A 118 -16.86 11.30 17.76
CA TRP A 118 -16.67 10.62 16.47
C TRP A 118 -17.42 9.29 16.43
N PRO A 119 -18.20 8.99 15.36
CA PRO A 119 -18.82 7.67 15.20
C PRO A 119 -17.78 6.56 15.24
N CYS A 120 -18.01 5.56 16.09
CA CYS A 120 -17.01 4.54 16.42
C CYS A 120 -17.51 3.11 16.24
N VAL A 121 -16.70 2.26 15.61
CA VAL A 121 -16.88 0.80 15.61
C VAL A 121 -15.84 0.15 16.50
N ILE A 122 -16.29 -0.65 17.46
CA ILE A 122 -15.44 -1.55 18.24
C ILE A 122 -15.12 -2.78 17.39
N THR A 123 -13.83 -3.06 17.18
CA THR A 123 -13.37 -4.16 16.35
C THR A 123 -13.41 -5.49 17.11
N GLY A 124 -13.38 -6.61 16.38
CA GLY A 124 -13.35 -7.93 17.02
C GLY A 124 -12.03 -8.26 17.73
N SER A 125 -10.95 -7.51 17.50
CA SER A 125 -9.70 -7.62 18.26
C SER A 125 -9.69 -6.76 19.53
N GLY A 126 -10.71 -5.90 19.74
CA GLY A 126 -10.79 -5.02 20.91
C GLY A 126 -10.38 -3.57 20.65
N GLY A 127 -10.00 -3.24 19.42
CA GLY A 127 -9.67 -1.88 19.00
C GLY A 127 -10.86 -1.06 18.50
N TRP A 128 -10.57 0.06 17.83
CA TRP A 128 -11.57 1.03 17.40
C TRP A 128 -11.37 1.50 15.96
N HIS A 129 -12.45 1.75 15.25
CA HIS A 129 -12.48 2.50 14.00
C HIS A 129 -13.31 3.78 14.19
N PHE A 130 -12.69 4.95 14.17
CA PHE A 130 -13.39 6.24 14.19
C PHE A 130 -13.58 6.78 12.78
N TYR A 131 -14.80 7.21 12.44
CA TYR A 131 -15.14 7.70 11.09
C TYR A 131 -15.16 9.22 11.07
N LEU A 132 -14.43 9.81 10.12
CA LEU A 132 -14.36 11.25 9.90
C LEU A 132 -14.41 11.58 8.40
N LEU A 133 -14.84 12.79 8.08
CA LEU A 133 -14.72 13.36 6.74
C LEU A 133 -13.42 14.14 6.59
N LEU A 134 -12.93 14.20 5.36
CA LEU A 134 -11.81 15.03 4.94
C LEU A 134 -12.33 16.16 4.04
N PRO A 135 -11.67 17.33 4.05
CA PRO A 135 -11.92 18.33 3.02
C PRO A 135 -11.46 17.83 1.65
N ASP A 136 -12.06 18.38 0.59
CA ASP A 136 -11.72 17.98 -0.78
C ASP A 136 -10.23 18.18 -1.07
N GLY A 137 -9.63 17.19 -1.74
CA GLY A 137 -8.21 17.21 -2.10
C GLY A 137 -7.24 16.91 -0.95
N ALA A 138 -7.72 16.59 0.26
CA ALA A 138 -6.84 16.18 1.34
C ALA A 138 -6.15 14.84 1.05
N ALA A 139 -4.82 14.83 1.12
CA ALA A 139 -4.02 13.62 1.13
C ALA A 139 -3.66 13.27 2.58
N VAL A 140 -3.90 12.03 2.98
CA VAL A 140 -3.67 11.54 4.35
C VAL A 140 -2.52 10.54 4.36
N GLN A 141 -1.56 10.73 5.26
CA GLN A 141 -0.53 9.73 5.55
C GLN A 141 -1.12 8.60 6.41
N GLU A 142 -0.70 7.36 6.15
CA GLU A 142 -1.27 6.18 6.83
C GLU A 142 -0.82 6.06 8.28
N MET A 143 0.37 6.55 8.60
CA MET A 143 0.95 6.60 9.94
C MET A 143 1.52 7.99 10.16
N VAL A 144 1.69 8.37 11.42
CA VAL A 144 2.34 9.62 11.82
C VAL A 144 3.61 9.25 12.58
N ASP A 145 4.72 9.86 12.22
CA ASP A 145 6.01 9.64 12.87
C ASP A 145 5.89 9.84 14.40
N GLY A 146 6.38 8.87 15.17
CA GLY A 146 6.26 8.84 16.64
C GLY A 146 4.93 8.30 17.19
N TYR A 147 4.00 7.89 16.31
CA TYR A 147 2.71 7.31 16.68
C TYR A 147 2.34 6.09 15.81
N GLU A 148 3.34 5.33 15.36
CA GLU A 148 3.19 4.22 14.41
C GLU A 148 2.66 2.93 15.08
N ASP A 149 2.81 2.84 16.40
CA ASP A 149 2.45 1.67 17.18
C ASP A 149 0.92 1.52 17.25
N GLY A 150 0.38 0.73 16.33
CA GLY A 150 -1.01 0.31 16.30
C GLY A 150 -2.02 1.41 16.00
N LEU A 151 -1.59 2.57 15.50
CA LEU A 151 -2.46 3.66 15.06
C LEU A 151 -2.28 3.91 13.56
N GLU A 152 -3.35 3.74 12.79
CA GLU A 152 -3.34 3.92 11.34
C GLU A 152 -4.49 4.84 10.87
N PHE A 153 -4.20 5.75 9.95
CA PHE A 153 -5.17 6.62 9.30
C PHE A 153 -5.50 6.09 7.90
N LYS A 154 -6.58 5.32 7.81
CA LYS A 154 -7.02 4.71 6.55
C LYS A 154 -7.81 5.73 5.73
N SER A 155 -7.41 5.97 4.49
CA SER A 155 -8.10 6.86 3.55
C SER A 155 -8.35 6.19 2.20
N LEU A 156 -8.52 6.98 1.13
CA LEU A 156 -8.68 6.50 -0.26
C LEU A 156 -7.76 5.32 -0.61
N GLY A 157 -8.30 4.33 -1.31
CA GLY A 157 -7.59 3.10 -1.69
C GLY A 157 -7.59 2.02 -0.60
N ARG A 158 -8.05 2.34 0.61
CA ARG A 158 -8.21 1.39 1.72
C ARG A 158 -9.68 1.01 1.93
N GLN A 159 -9.88 -0.03 2.74
CA GLN A 159 -11.20 -0.43 3.24
C GLN A 159 -11.12 -0.82 4.71
N VAL A 160 -12.25 -0.71 5.40
CA VAL A 160 -12.42 -1.19 6.77
C VAL A 160 -13.58 -2.18 6.87
N VAL A 161 -13.50 -3.10 7.82
CA VAL A 161 -14.58 -4.06 8.06
C VAL A 161 -15.75 -3.36 8.76
N ALA A 162 -16.95 -3.50 8.19
CA ALA A 162 -18.16 -2.85 8.67
C ALA A 162 -18.67 -3.46 10.00
N ALA A 163 -19.26 -2.62 10.86
CA ALA A 163 -20.03 -3.11 12.02
C ALA A 163 -21.17 -4.04 11.58
N GLY A 164 -21.38 -5.12 12.33
CA GLY A 164 -22.23 -6.26 11.96
C GLY A 164 -21.43 -7.43 11.36
N SER A 165 -20.21 -7.20 10.87
CA SER A 165 -19.30 -8.26 10.43
C SER A 165 -18.68 -9.01 11.60
N ARG A 166 -18.11 -10.19 11.35
CA ARG A 166 -17.46 -11.03 12.34
C ARG A 166 -15.95 -11.16 12.08
N HIS A 167 -15.15 -10.97 13.10
CA HIS A 167 -13.70 -11.13 13.07
C HIS A 167 -13.31 -12.62 12.99
N PRO A 168 -12.12 -12.98 12.47
CA PRO A 168 -11.63 -14.37 12.45
C PRO A 168 -11.62 -15.12 13.80
N ASN A 169 -11.64 -14.39 14.93
CA ASN A 169 -11.76 -14.97 16.28
C ASN A 169 -13.22 -15.18 16.73
N GLY A 170 -14.20 -14.94 15.85
CA GLY A 170 -15.62 -15.10 16.13
C GLY A 170 -16.31 -13.88 16.78
N ARG A 171 -15.58 -12.87 17.27
CA ARG A 171 -16.17 -11.64 17.85
C ARG A 171 -16.72 -10.71 16.76
N LEU A 172 -17.71 -9.89 17.09
CA LEU A 172 -18.33 -8.95 16.15
C LEU A 172 -17.60 -7.61 16.11
N TYR A 173 -17.54 -7.02 14.91
CA TYR A 173 -17.45 -5.59 14.75
C TYR A 173 -18.80 -4.98 15.14
N ARG A 174 -18.84 -4.00 16.04
CA ARG A 174 -20.10 -3.42 16.53
C ARG A 174 -19.97 -1.91 16.69
N TRP A 175 -21.05 -1.18 16.44
CA TRP A 175 -21.11 0.22 16.80
C TRP A 175 -20.95 0.39 18.31
N SER A 176 -20.14 1.36 18.72
CA SER A 176 -20.08 1.78 20.12
C SER A 176 -21.41 2.42 20.51
N ARG A 177 -21.82 2.25 21.77
CA ARG A 177 -22.99 2.92 22.34
C ARG A 177 -22.62 4.25 23.02
N GLU A 178 -21.33 4.48 23.21
CA GLU A 178 -20.81 5.67 23.88
C GLU A 178 -20.33 6.75 22.90
N HIS A 179 -20.58 6.54 21.61
CA HIS A 179 -20.24 7.48 20.55
C HIS A 179 -21.48 7.81 19.72
N PRO A 180 -21.49 8.95 19.00
CA PRO A 180 -22.56 9.33 18.09
C PRO A 180 -22.91 8.24 17.08
N ASP A 181 -24.19 8.16 16.72
CA ASP A 181 -24.63 7.28 15.67
C ASP A 181 -24.18 7.84 14.32
N ILE A 182 -23.53 7.01 13.49
CA ILE A 182 -23.09 7.45 12.15
C ILE A 182 -24.25 7.93 11.26
N ARG A 183 -25.50 7.55 11.59
CA ARG A 183 -26.71 8.02 10.91
C ARG A 183 -27.01 9.50 11.16
N ASP A 184 -26.52 10.06 12.26
CA ASP A 184 -26.67 11.47 12.60
C ASP A 184 -25.66 12.35 11.85
N GLY A 185 -24.70 11.72 11.16
CA GLY A 185 -23.69 12.37 10.34
C GLY A 185 -22.29 11.86 10.64
N VAL A 186 -21.36 12.16 9.73
CA VAL A 186 -19.93 11.96 9.95
C VAL A 186 -19.30 13.34 10.11
N PRO A 187 -18.68 13.66 11.26
CA PRO A 187 -18.08 14.98 11.44
C PRO A 187 -16.85 15.16 10.55
N MET A 188 -16.56 16.40 10.18
CA MET A 188 -15.31 16.76 9.54
C MET A 188 -14.15 16.53 10.53
N ALA A 189 -13.04 15.97 10.05
CA ALA A 189 -11.83 15.83 10.85
C ALA A 189 -11.42 17.19 11.43
N PRO A 190 -11.16 17.30 12.75
CA PRO A 190 -10.74 18.55 13.35
C PRO A 190 -9.48 19.11 12.68
N ARG A 191 -9.36 20.43 12.60
CA ARG A 191 -8.20 21.09 11.95
C ARG A 191 -6.86 20.60 12.50
N ARG A 192 -6.79 20.34 13.81
CA ARG A 192 -5.59 19.82 14.49
C ARG A 192 -5.24 18.40 14.05
N LEU A 193 -6.24 17.53 13.88
CA LEU A 193 -6.03 16.21 13.31
C LEU A 193 -5.55 16.33 11.86
N LEU A 194 -6.24 17.13 11.05
CA LEU A 194 -5.90 17.35 9.65
C LEU A 194 -4.47 17.86 9.46
N SER A 195 -3.99 18.80 10.28
CA SER A 195 -2.61 19.29 10.18
C SER A 195 -1.58 18.21 10.46
N THR A 196 -1.89 17.25 11.32
CA THR A 196 -0.96 16.18 11.73
C THR A 196 -0.96 15.00 10.76
N ILE A 197 -2.12 14.65 10.20
CA ILE A 197 -2.24 13.49 9.31
C ILE A 197 -2.15 13.85 7.83
N ARG A 198 -1.97 15.13 7.50
CA ARG A 198 -1.81 15.54 6.12
C ARG A 198 -0.50 14.98 5.59
N ARG A 199 -0.58 14.27 4.48
CA ARG A 199 0.61 13.91 3.70
C ARG A 199 1.21 15.22 3.18
N THR A 200 2.33 15.64 3.75
CA THR A 200 3.16 16.67 3.13
C THR A 200 3.67 16.09 1.83
N ARG A 201 3.33 16.73 0.71
CA ARG A 201 3.90 16.34 -0.59
C ARG A 201 5.38 16.76 -0.50
N GLY A 202 6.24 15.80 -0.19
CA GLY A 202 7.64 16.01 0.18
C GLY A 202 7.82 16.07 1.70
N LEU A 203 8.81 15.33 2.20
CA LEU A 203 9.23 15.17 3.61
C LEU A 203 8.54 14.00 4.34
N ASN A 204 9.36 12.96 4.56
CA ASN A 204 9.22 11.86 5.52
C ASN A 204 8.37 10.65 5.10
N SER A 205 9.00 9.76 4.34
CA SER A 205 8.80 8.31 4.44
C SER A 205 10.11 7.65 4.00
N THR A 206 10.89 7.11 4.94
CA THR A 206 12.20 6.49 4.67
C THR A 206 12.10 5.06 4.12
N GLY A 207 10.92 4.58 3.74
CA GLY A 207 10.73 3.25 3.15
C GLY A 207 9.54 3.07 2.18
N ALA A 208 8.77 4.12 1.90
CA ALA A 208 7.78 4.09 0.81
C ALA A 208 8.42 4.73 -0.43
N GLY A 209 8.25 4.18 -1.63
CA GLY A 209 8.70 4.85 -2.85
C GLY A 209 8.02 6.20 -3.10
N GLY A 210 8.53 7.00 -4.04
CA GLY A 210 7.89 8.26 -4.48
C GLY A 210 8.51 9.56 -3.95
N GLN A 211 9.77 9.53 -3.51
CA GLN A 211 10.53 10.74 -3.11
C GLN A 211 10.81 11.70 -4.27
N PHE A 212 10.82 11.20 -5.50
CA PHE A 212 11.06 11.97 -6.71
C PHE A 212 9.74 12.12 -7.46
N THR A 213 9.44 13.34 -7.92
CA THR A 213 8.51 13.53 -9.03
C THR A 213 9.14 13.04 -10.34
N VAL A 214 8.34 12.86 -11.39
CA VAL A 214 8.85 12.48 -12.72
C VAL A 214 9.85 13.52 -13.22
N GLU A 215 9.58 14.81 -13.02
CA GLU A 215 10.45 15.90 -13.44
C GLU A 215 11.77 15.93 -12.66
N GLN A 216 11.73 15.60 -11.36
CA GLN A 216 12.93 15.46 -10.55
C GLN A 216 13.76 14.25 -10.99
N LEU A 217 13.12 13.15 -11.35
CA LEU A 217 13.80 11.98 -11.91
C LEU A 217 14.45 12.30 -13.26
N GLU A 218 13.74 12.99 -14.16
CA GLU A 218 14.31 13.42 -15.46
C GLU A 218 15.54 14.31 -15.27
N ARG A 219 15.46 15.29 -14.34
CA ARG A 219 16.62 16.12 -14.00
C ARG A 219 17.77 15.27 -13.45
N ALA A 220 17.51 14.32 -12.56
CA ALA A 220 18.54 13.43 -12.02
C ALA A 220 19.20 12.58 -13.11
N LEU A 221 18.40 11.92 -13.95
CA LEU A 221 18.87 11.09 -15.05
C LEU A 221 19.66 11.90 -16.09
N SER A 222 19.29 13.15 -16.34
CA SER A 222 20.04 14.04 -17.26
C SER A 222 21.48 14.34 -16.80
N ARG A 223 21.82 14.07 -15.54
CA ARG A 223 23.17 14.24 -14.99
C ARG A 223 24.00 12.95 -15.05
N LEU A 224 23.40 11.83 -15.45
CA LEU A 224 24.05 10.53 -15.59
C LEU A 224 24.20 10.19 -17.07
N ASP A 225 25.41 9.85 -17.51
CA ASP A 225 25.64 9.36 -18.87
C ASP A 225 25.19 7.90 -18.96
N ALA A 226 24.26 7.60 -19.88
CA ALA A 226 23.73 6.24 -20.04
C ALA A 226 24.82 5.21 -20.44
N THR A 227 25.91 5.67 -21.08
CA THR A 227 27.01 4.79 -21.48
C THR A 227 27.85 4.28 -20.30
N ASP A 228 27.78 4.92 -19.14
CA ASP A 228 28.42 4.46 -17.89
C ASP A 228 27.69 3.25 -17.27
N PHE A 229 26.45 2.99 -17.69
CA PHE A 229 25.58 1.93 -17.15
C PHE A 229 25.38 0.78 -18.14
N ARG A 230 26.31 0.53 -19.07
CA ARG A 230 26.21 -0.62 -19.99
C ARG A 230 26.29 -1.98 -19.30
N ASP A 231 26.91 -2.02 -18.12
CA ASP A 231 26.85 -3.19 -17.27
C ASP A 231 25.42 -3.44 -16.77
N GLU A 232 24.92 -4.64 -17.02
CA GLU A 232 23.57 -5.08 -16.70
C GLU A 232 23.29 -5.07 -15.18
N GLY A 233 24.31 -5.20 -14.33
CA GLY A 233 24.19 -5.03 -12.88
C GLY A 233 23.91 -3.57 -12.50
N ASN A 234 24.76 -2.65 -12.98
CA ASN A 234 24.65 -1.22 -12.70
C ASN A 234 23.36 -0.63 -13.25
N TRP A 235 22.99 -0.97 -14.50
CA TRP A 235 21.74 -0.55 -15.12
C TRP A 235 20.52 -0.99 -14.32
N ARG A 236 20.47 -2.26 -13.90
CA ARG A 236 19.37 -2.80 -13.09
C ARG A 236 19.27 -2.13 -11.73
N GLN A 237 20.41 -1.89 -11.09
CA GLN A 237 20.45 -1.21 -9.80
C GLN A 237 19.88 0.20 -9.91
N LEU A 238 20.26 0.95 -10.96
CA LEU A 238 19.70 2.26 -11.24
C LEU A 238 18.20 2.19 -11.55
N MET A 239 17.76 1.24 -12.40
CA MET A 239 16.34 1.02 -12.72
C MET A 239 15.49 0.83 -11.45
N PHE A 240 15.92 -0.04 -10.53
CA PHE A 240 15.19 -0.27 -9.28
C PHE A 240 15.18 0.95 -8.38
N ALA A 241 16.30 1.68 -8.31
CA ALA A 241 16.39 2.92 -7.54
C ALA A 241 15.43 4.00 -8.08
N CYS A 242 15.37 4.17 -9.40
CA CYS A 242 14.46 5.11 -10.08
C CYS A 242 13.00 4.70 -9.94
N HIS A 243 12.69 3.41 -10.07
CA HIS A 243 11.34 2.87 -9.88
C HIS A 243 10.88 3.11 -8.43
N HIS A 244 11.72 2.79 -7.45
CA HIS A 244 11.42 3.12 -6.05
C HIS A 244 11.29 4.62 -5.83
N ALA A 245 12.21 5.43 -6.35
CA ALA A 245 12.21 6.88 -6.20
C ALA A 245 10.90 7.53 -6.69
N THR A 246 10.25 6.97 -7.71
CA THR A 246 9.02 7.53 -8.31
C THR A 246 7.75 6.72 -8.01
N ASP A 247 7.82 5.70 -7.15
CA ASP A 247 6.73 4.75 -6.92
C ASP A 247 6.21 4.08 -8.23
N GLY A 248 7.08 3.99 -9.24
CA GLY A 248 6.79 3.42 -10.57
C GLY A 248 6.35 4.42 -11.64
N ASP A 249 6.07 5.68 -11.29
CA ASP A 249 5.58 6.71 -12.23
C ASP A 249 6.65 7.19 -13.24
N GLY A 250 7.92 6.90 -12.98
CA GLY A 250 9.07 7.32 -13.80
C GLY A 250 9.35 6.52 -15.08
N GLU A 251 8.42 5.66 -15.54
CA GLU A 251 8.64 4.74 -16.69
C GLU A 251 9.17 5.48 -17.92
N TYR A 252 8.49 6.56 -18.32
CA TYR A 252 8.85 7.31 -19.53
C TYR A 252 10.24 7.94 -19.43
N ALA A 253 10.54 8.57 -18.28
CA ALA A 253 11.82 9.22 -18.02
C ALA A 253 12.99 8.22 -18.10
N PHE A 254 12.83 7.05 -17.46
CA PHE A 254 13.88 6.03 -17.43
C PHE A 254 14.08 5.33 -18.79
N VAL A 255 13.00 5.10 -19.53
CA VAL A 255 13.06 4.55 -20.90
C VAL A 255 13.75 5.53 -21.83
N ALA A 256 13.38 6.81 -21.79
CA ALA A 256 13.99 7.85 -22.61
C ALA A 256 15.48 8.02 -22.31
N TRP A 257 15.87 7.98 -21.03
CA TRP A 257 17.27 7.99 -20.61
C TRP A 257 18.02 6.74 -21.09
N SER A 258 17.46 5.54 -20.94
CA SER A 258 18.11 4.30 -21.41
C SER A 258 18.31 4.30 -22.93
N ALA A 259 17.35 4.84 -23.69
CA ALA A 259 17.42 4.96 -25.14
C ALA A 259 18.40 6.05 -25.63
N SER A 260 18.97 6.86 -24.73
CA SER A 260 20.00 7.84 -25.08
C SER A 260 21.37 7.21 -25.31
N ASP A 261 21.62 5.98 -24.84
CA ASP A 261 22.80 5.20 -25.26
C ASP A 261 22.59 4.72 -26.71
N PRO A 262 23.44 5.12 -27.67
CA PRO A 262 23.33 4.70 -29.06
C PRO A 262 23.31 3.18 -29.26
N GLN A 263 23.93 2.41 -28.35
CA GLN A 263 23.96 0.95 -28.42
C GLN A 263 22.59 0.32 -28.11
N PHE A 264 21.77 0.99 -27.29
CA PHE A 264 20.50 0.45 -26.77
C PHE A 264 19.27 1.28 -27.19
N ALA A 265 19.42 2.19 -28.15
CA ALA A 265 18.35 3.07 -28.62
C ALA A 265 17.10 2.31 -29.10
N GLY A 266 17.26 1.08 -29.61
CA GLY A 266 16.19 0.19 -30.07
C GLY A 266 15.47 -0.60 -28.97
N ASP A 267 15.98 -0.61 -27.73
CA ASP A 267 15.55 -1.57 -26.70
C ASP A 267 14.41 -1.07 -25.81
N SER A 268 13.80 0.06 -26.16
CA SER A 268 12.73 0.70 -25.37
C SER A 268 11.60 -0.26 -24.95
N ALA A 269 11.19 -1.18 -25.84
CA ALA A 269 10.16 -2.17 -25.51
C ALA A 269 10.60 -3.18 -24.44
N SER A 270 11.88 -3.60 -24.47
CA SER A 270 12.48 -4.46 -23.46
C SER A 270 12.56 -3.73 -22.11
N VAL A 271 13.01 -2.47 -22.12
CA VAL A 271 13.09 -1.63 -20.91
C VAL A 271 11.73 -1.42 -20.28
N ILE A 272 10.68 -1.11 -21.06
CA ILE A 272 9.29 -0.96 -20.56
C ILE A 272 8.81 -2.26 -19.89
N SER A 273 9.04 -3.41 -20.52
CA SER A 273 8.64 -4.71 -19.95
C SER A 273 9.33 -4.96 -18.61
N ARG A 274 10.63 -4.68 -18.52
CA ARG A 274 11.43 -4.84 -17.30
C ARG A 274 11.00 -3.86 -16.21
N TRP A 275 10.75 -2.60 -16.55
CA TRP A 275 10.23 -1.59 -15.61
C TRP A 275 8.89 -2.03 -15.01
N ARG A 276 7.92 -2.46 -15.84
CA ARG A 276 6.60 -2.91 -15.38
C ARG A 276 6.62 -4.21 -14.58
N SER A 277 7.70 -4.99 -14.68
CA SER A 277 7.91 -6.19 -13.87
C SER A 277 8.40 -5.88 -12.44
N CYS A 278 8.87 -4.65 -12.20
CA CYS A 278 9.28 -4.19 -10.88
C CYS A 278 8.06 -4.14 -9.94
N SER A 279 8.30 -4.35 -8.64
CA SER A 279 7.24 -4.31 -7.64
C SER A 279 7.73 -3.60 -6.37
N ASN A 280 6.85 -2.85 -5.72
CA ASN A 280 7.14 -2.13 -4.47
C ASN A 280 7.20 -3.06 -3.24
N LYS A 281 7.48 -4.36 -3.43
CA LYS A 281 7.92 -5.21 -2.30
C LYS A 281 9.23 -4.62 -1.77
N ALA A 282 9.50 -4.77 -0.48
CA ALA A 282 10.72 -4.26 0.15
C ALA A 282 11.98 -4.71 -0.63
N LEU A 283 12.39 -3.90 -1.60
CA LEU A 283 13.63 -4.04 -2.33
C LEU A 283 14.72 -3.51 -1.40
N SER A 284 15.86 -4.19 -1.34
CA SER A 284 17.06 -3.64 -0.69
C SER A 284 17.50 -2.30 -1.33
N ILE A 285 17.12 -2.09 -2.59
CA ILE A 285 17.43 -0.89 -3.37
C ILE A 285 16.28 0.12 -3.23
N THR A 286 16.64 1.32 -2.76
CA THR A 286 15.70 2.44 -2.51
C THR A 286 16.15 3.70 -3.23
N TYR A 287 15.39 4.79 -3.11
CA TYR A 287 15.79 6.11 -3.65
C TYR A 287 17.17 6.57 -3.12
N ARG A 288 17.62 6.08 -1.96
CA ARG A 288 18.96 6.39 -1.42
C ARG A 288 20.08 5.90 -2.34
N THR A 289 19.86 4.80 -3.05
CA THR A 289 20.80 4.29 -4.05
C THR A 289 20.93 5.26 -5.23
N LEU A 290 19.83 5.87 -5.68
CA LEU A 290 19.86 6.92 -6.69
C LEU A 290 20.64 8.14 -6.18
N ASN A 291 20.38 8.61 -4.95
CA ASN A 291 21.15 9.70 -4.36
C ASN A 291 22.65 9.38 -4.26
N ARG A 292 23.02 8.13 -3.90
CA ARG A 292 24.42 7.68 -3.88
C ARG A 292 25.06 7.73 -5.26
N ILE A 293 24.42 7.15 -6.27
CA ILE A 293 24.90 7.17 -7.67
C ILE A 293 25.09 8.61 -8.14
N LEU A 294 24.15 9.52 -7.84
CA LEU A 294 24.29 10.94 -8.16
C LEU A 294 25.53 11.58 -7.51
N ARG A 295 25.93 11.20 -6.28
CA ARG A 295 27.19 11.70 -5.68
C ARG A 295 28.41 11.14 -6.37
N GLU A 296 28.40 9.85 -6.67
CA GLU A 296 29.52 9.16 -7.34
C GLU A 296 29.80 9.76 -8.75
N HIS A 297 28.82 10.44 -9.35
CA HIS A 297 28.92 11.16 -10.63
C HIS A 297 28.90 12.71 -10.49
N ASP A 298 29.25 13.27 -9.32
CA ASP A 298 29.34 14.73 -9.09
C ASP A 298 28.03 15.52 -9.39
N ALA A 299 26.87 14.88 -9.20
CA ALA A 299 25.53 15.40 -9.52
C ALA A 299 24.65 15.63 -8.27
N GLU A 300 25.26 16.06 -7.16
CA GLU A 300 24.59 16.22 -5.85
C GLU A 300 23.43 17.23 -5.89
N ASP A 301 23.48 18.22 -6.78
CA ASP A 301 22.45 19.25 -6.95
C ASP A 301 21.10 18.72 -7.47
N ALA A 302 21.09 17.50 -8.01
CA ALA A 302 19.91 16.81 -8.52
C ALA A 302 19.30 15.81 -7.51
N GLN A 303 19.86 15.72 -6.30
CA GLN A 303 19.28 14.94 -5.21
C GLN A 303 18.00 15.61 -4.67
N VAL A 304 17.10 14.79 -4.11
CA VAL A 304 15.94 15.27 -3.36
C VAL A 304 16.20 15.06 -1.87
N ALA A 305 15.84 16.06 -1.04
CA ALA A 305 16.19 16.10 0.37
C ALA A 305 15.54 14.96 1.17
N GLY A 306 16.39 14.02 1.58
CA GLY A 306 16.22 13.09 2.69
C GLY A 306 17.57 12.71 3.32
N SER A 307 18.63 13.46 3.02
CA SER A 307 20.03 13.10 3.29
C SER A 307 20.75 14.17 4.10
N VAL A 308 20.70 14.07 5.42
CA VAL A 308 21.88 14.25 6.29
C VAL A 308 21.59 13.64 7.66
N ASN A 309 22.27 12.53 7.96
CA ASN A 309 22.90 12.33 9.26
C ASN A 309 24.30 11.80 8.97
N PHE A 310 25.30 12.46 9.55
CA PHE A 310 26.72 12.31 9.24
C PHE A 310 27.39 11.20 10.09
N ASP A 311 26.63 10.32 10.76
CA ASP A 311 27.18 9.42 11.79
C ASP A 311 26.72 7.94 11.72
N ASP A 312 26.14 7.45 10.62
CA ASP A 312 25.82 6.01 10.48
C ASP A 312 26.73 5.32 9.46
N PHE A 313 28.01 5.18 9.83
CA PHE A 313 28.89 4.15 9.30
C PHE A 313 29.00 3.02 10.34
N PRO A 314 28.38 1.86 10.13
CA PRO A 314 29.02 0.60 10.48
C PRO A 314 29.98 0.27 9.33
N ASP A 315 31.27 0.21 9.64
CA ASP A 315 32.28 -0.42 8.79
C ASP A 315 31.81 -1.84 8.45
N ASP A 316 31.37 -2.07 7.23
CA ASP A 316 31.17 -3.42 6.71
C ASP A 316 32.28 -3.69 5.70
N GLU A 317 33.41 -4.15 6.25
CA GLU A 317 34.38 -4.95 5.52
C GLU A 317 33.69 -6.26 5.08
N GLY A 318 33.00 -6.21 3.96
CA GLY A 318 32.37 -7.37 3.33
C GLY A 318 32.75 -7.42 1.86
N GLY A 319 33.95 -7.90 1.57
CA GLY A 319 34.41 -8.14 0.21
C GLY A 319 33.41 -8.98 -0.58
N ILE A 320 33.21 -8.61 -1.84
CA ILE A 320 32.51 -9.44 -2.82
C ILE A 320 33.34 -10.71 -2.99
N ASP A 321 32.94 -11.79 -2.34
CA ASP A 321 33.44 -13.12 -2.64
C ASP A 321 32.73 -13.64 -3.89
N ALA A 322 33.49 -13.70 -4.98
CA ALA A 322 33.12 -14.40 -6.18
C ALA A 322 33.23 -15.91 -5.92
N GLY A 323 32.13 -16.52 -5.47
CA GLY A 323 32.13 -17.95 -5.14
C GLY A 323 30.75 -18.58 -5.17
N ASP A 324 30.53 -19.37 -6.22
CA ASP A 324 29.74 -20.61 -6.26
C ASP A 324 28.19 -20.54 -6.32
N ASP A 325 27.72 -20.76 -7.55
CA ASP A 325 26.69 -21.72 -7.98
C ASP A 325 25.48 -21.99 -7.06
N THR A 326 24.36 -21.34 -7.40
CA THR A 326 23.05 -22.00 -7.31
C THR A 326 22.24 -21.74 -8.57
N THR A 327 22.48 -22.60 -9.56
CA THR A 327 21.54 -23.04 -10.60
C THR A 327 20.05 -22.86 -10.26
N PHE A 328 19.38 -21.94 -10.96
CA PHE A 328 17.92 -21.99 -11.13
C PHE A 328 17.60 -22.95 -12.28
N ASN A 329 17.09 -24.11 -11.90
CA ASN A 329 16.66 -25.18 -12.78
C ASN A 329 15.43 -24.73 -13.61
N ILE A 330 15.67 -24.26 -14.84
CA ILE A 330 14.63 -24.11 -15.86
C ILE A 330 14.50 -25.50 -16.50
N GLY A 331 13.31 -26.09 -16.39
CA GLY A 331 13.01 -27.38 -16.99
C GLY A 331 13.37 -27.40 -18.47
N GLN A 332 14.30 -28.29 -18.81
CA GLN A 332 14.45 -28.80 -20.16
C GLN A 332 13.15 -29.46 -20.58
N ASP A 333 12.53 -28.90 -21.62
CA ASP A 333 12.07 -29.68 -22.76
C ASP A 333 11.91 -28.72 -23.95
N GLN A 334 12.49 -29.13 -25.08
CA GLN A 334 12.64 -28.43 -26.37
C GLN A 334 13.99 -27.71 -26.56
N ILE A 335 15.05 -28.51 -26.68
CA ILE A 335 16.22 -28.21 -27.50
C ILE A 335 15.97 -28.93 -28.84
N ASP A 336 16.02 -28.18 -29.95
CA ASP A 336 16.71 -28.53 -31.20
C ASP A 336 16.16 -27.68 -32.37
N ASP A 337 16.75 -26.51 -32.60
CA ASP A 337 17.15 -26.06 -33.96
C ASP A 337 18.10 -24.84 -33.89
N PRO A 338 19.39 -24.97 -34.27
CA PRO A 338 20.36 -23.89 -34.22
C PRO A 338 20.57 -23.26 -35.60
N THR A 339 19.81 -22.22 -35.94
CA THR A 339 20.14 -21.37 -37.10
C THR A 339 19.77 -19.91 -36.84
N TRP A 340 20.76 -19.08 -36.50
CA TRP A 340 20.89 -17.74 -37.09
C TRP A 340 22.25 -17.12 -36.69
N ARG A 341 23.25 -17.42 -37.50
CA ARG A 341 24.36 -16.50 -37.78
C ARG A 341 24.34 -16.29 -39.28
N LEU A 342 24.61 -15.06 -39.70
CA LEU A 342 24.88 -14.60 -41.06
C LEU A 342 23.63 -14.41 -41.93
N ASP A 343 23.17 -13.16 -42.05
CA ASP A 343 23.62 -12.22 -43.09
C ASP A 343 22.53 -11.17 -43.30
N ASN A 344 22.94 -9.90 -43.40
CA ASN A 344 22.63 -9.11 -44.58
C ASN A 344 23.48 -7.83 -44.55
N ALA A 345 24.25 -7.70 -45.64
CA ALA A 345 24.67 -6.44 -46.22
C ALA A 345 23.46 -5.58 -46.62
#